data_AF-A0A924IEU7-F1
#
_entry.id   AF-A0A924IEU7-F1
#
_cell.length_a   1.000
_cell.length_b   1.000
_cell.length_c   1.000
_cell.angle_alpha   90.00
_cell.angle_beta   90.00
_cell.angle_gamma   90.00
#
_symmetry.space_group_name_H-M   'P 1'
#
loop_
_entity.id
_entity.type
_entity.pdbx_description
1 polymer ?
#
loop_
_entity_poly.entity_id
_entity_poly.type
_entity_poly.pdbx_seq_one_letter_code
_entity_poly.pdbx_strand_id
1 'polypeptide(L)'
;MDAPAGLNNPFIAALIATLSHDETFTLMVMDVIGCFAFDTVRLRVFNGPTIYVPTAFTPNTDGLNDIFRPITIGISGLKYFCGFSRYGELMYETHEFKKGWDGS
;
A
#
# COMPACT_ATOMS: atom_id res chain seq x y z
N MET A 1 16.59 5.81 -25.82
CA MET A 1 16.64 5.15 -24.50
C MET A 1 15.31 4.48 -24.32
N ASP A 2 15.27 3.16 -24.39
CA ASP A 2 14.02 2.40 -24.27
C ASP A 2 13.45 2.57 -22.87
N ALA A 3 12.12 2.63 -22.78
CA ALA A 3 11.45 2.67 -21.49
C ALA A 3 11.77 1.39 -20.69
N PRO A 4 11.98 1.49 -19.37
CA PRO A 4 11.96 0.31 -18.51
C PRO A 4 10.72 -0.52 -18.80
N ALA A 5 10.86 -1.85 -18.80
CA ALA A 5 9.77 -2.75 -19.16
C ALA A 5 8.49 -2.42 -18.36
N GLY A 6 7.35 -2.39 -19.05
CA GLY A 6 6.06 -2.13 -18.42
C GLY A 6 5.69 -0.66 -18.20
N LEU A 7 6.60 0.32 -18.34
CA LEU A 7 6.25 1.74 -18.26
C LEU A 7 5.84 2.30 -19.64
N ASN A 8 4.73 3.06 -19.69
CA ASN A 8 4.31 3.71 -20.93
C ASN A 8 5.22 4.88 -21.35
N ASN A 9 5.70 5.68 -20.40
CA ASN A 9 6.66 6.76 -20.59
C ASN A 9 7.35 7.07 -19.23
N PRO A 10 8.66 6.79 -19.08
CA PRO A 10 9.36 6.97 -17.82
C PRO A 10 9.75 8.42 -17.52
N PHE A 11 9.49 9.36 -18.43
CA PHE A 11 9.90 10.77 -18.31
C PHE A 11 8.73 11.71 -17.94
N ILE A 12 7.55 11.17 -17.66
CA ILE A 12 6.38 11.95 -17.24
C ILE A 12 6.00 11.60 -15.79
N ALA A 13 5.47 12.59 -15.07
CA ALA A 13 5.03 12.40 -13.69
C ALA A 13 3.84 11.42 -13.58
N ALA A 14 2.91 11.47 -14.54
CA ALA A 14 1.73 10.61 -14.58
C ALA A 14 1.93 9.42 -15.54
N LEU A 15 2.88 8.54 -15.19
CA LEU A 15 3.13 7.32 -15.95
C LEU A 15 2.12 6.22 -15.60
N ILE A 16 1.97 5.25 -16.51
CA ILE A 16 1.21 4.02 -16.34
C ILE A 16 2.20 2.85 -16.37
N ALA A 17 2.17 2.02 -15.32
CA ALA A 17 2.96 0.80 -15.21
C ALA A 17 2.06 -0.43 -15.40
N THR A 18 2.36 -1.27 -16.39
CA THR A 18 1.71 -2.56 -16.66
C THR A 18 2.69 -3.69 -16.36
N LEU A 19 2.53 -4.35 -15.20
CA LEU A 19 3.48 -5.32 -14.67
C LEU A 19 2.85 -6.70 -14.52
N SER A 20 3.64 -7.76 -14.77
CA SER A 20 3.22 -9.16 -14.56
C SER A 20 3.83 -9.80 -13.31
N HIS A 21 4.79 -9.13 -12.66
CA HIS A 21 5.50 -9.58 -11.47
C HIS A 21 5.99 -8.35 -10.66
N ASP A 22 6.38 -8.58 -9.40
CA ASP A 22 7.02 -7.56 -8.57
C ASP A 22 8.22 -6.93 -9.30
N GLU A 23 8.30 -5.61 -9.28
CA GLU A 23 9.39 -4.88 -9.94
C GLU A 23 9.82 -3.68 -9.08
N THR A 24 11.11 -3.34 -9.14
CA THR A 24 11.68 -2.18 -8.46
C THR A 24 12.20 -1.21 -9.50
N PHE A 25 11.70 0.02 -9.46
CA PHE A 25 12.11 1.10 -10.35
C PHE A 25 13.05 2.04 -9.61
N THR A 26 14.06 2.56 -10.31
CA THR A 26 14.96 3.60 -9.81
C THR A 26 14.59 4.92 -10.47
N LEU A 27 14.20 5.90 -9.67
CA LEU A 27 14.02 7.28 -10.09
C LEU A 27 15.39 7.98 -10.10
N MET A 28 15.68 8.69 -11.18
CA MET A 28 16.83 9.59 -11.27
C MET A 28 16.32 11.00 -11.50
N VAL A 29 16.69 11.93 -10.62
CA VAL A 29 16.35 13.35 -10.73
C VAL A 29 17.63 14.15 -10.95
N MET A 30 17.58 15.13 -11.83
CA MET A 30 18.67 16.09 -12.05
C MET A 30 18.15 17.49 -11.74
N ASP A 31 18.92 18.28 -10.99
CA ASP A 31 18.63 19.70 -10.80
C ASP A 31 19.18 20.57 -11.95
N VAL A 32 18.91 21.89 -11.88
CA VAL A 32 19.32 22.84 -12.93
C VAL A 32 20.84 23.09 -12.99
N ILE A 33 21.59 22.70 -11.95
CA ILE A 33 23.05 22.85 -11.87
C ILE A 33 23.78 21.53 -12.16
N GLY A 34 23.05 20.46 -12.48
CA GLY A 34 23.59 19.17 -12.91
C GLY A 34 23.88 18.18 -11.77
N CYS A 35 23.36 18.41 -10.56
CA CYS A 35 23.42 17.44 -9.48
C CYS A 35 22.39 16.33 -9.70
N PHE A 36 22.75 15.08 -9.39
CA PHE A 36 21.88 13.91 -9.54
C PHE A 36 21.51 13.32 -8.18
N ALA A 37 20.25 12.91 -8.05
CA ALA A 37 19.76 12.12 -6.93
C ALA A 37 19.05 10.87 -7.45
N PHE A 38 19.10 9.79 -6.66
CA PHE A 38 18.45 8.53 -6.97
C PHE A 38 17.55 8.09 -5.82
N ASP A 39 16.41 7.49 -6.15
CA ASP A 39 15.52 6.84 -5.19
C ASP A 39 14.91 5.58 -5.83
N THR A 40 14.36 4.68 -5.02
CA THR A 40 13.79 3.42 -5.50
C THR A 40 12.34 3.24 -5.04
N VAL A 41 11.51 2.76 -5.96
CA VAL A 41 10.10 2.41 -5.69
C VAL A 41 9.88 0.95 -6.03
N ARG A 42 9.46 0.16 -5.04
CA ARG A 42 9.08 -1.24 -5.24
C ARG A 42 7.58 -1.37 -5.45
N LEU A 43 7.18 -1.79 -6.64
CA LEU A 43 5.79 -2.12 -6.99
C LEU A 43 5.56 -3.62 -6.79
N ARG A 44 4.56 -3.96 -5.98
CA ARG A 44 4.15 -5.35 -5.74
C ARG A 44 2.94 -5.70 -6.57
N VAL A 45 3.02 -6.78 -7.34
CA VAL A 45 1.92 -7.28 -8.16
C VAL A 45 1.25 -8.41 -7.38
N PHE A 46 -0.02 -8.22 -7.05
CA PHE A 46 -0.78 -9.20 -6.32
C PHE A 46 -1.67 -10.00 -7.27
N ASN A 47 -1.51 -11.32 -7.27
CA ASN A 47 -2.32 -12.23 -8.06
C ASN A 47 -3.59 -12.62 -7.29
N GLY A 48 -4.75 -12.37 -7.90
CA GLY A 48 -6.06 -12.79 -7.38
C GLY A 48 -6.59 -11.96 -6.20
N PRO A 49 -7.80 -12.28 -5.72
CA PRO A 49 -8.36 -11.65 -4.54
C PRO A 49 -7.62 -12.14 -3.29
N THR A 50 -7.08 -11.23 -2.49
CA THR A 50 -6.40 -11.57 -1.23
C THR A 50 -6.65 -10.51 -0.15
N ILE A 51 -6.49 -10.93 1.10
CA ILE A 51 -6.61 -10.07 2.29
C ILE A 51 -5.28 -10.12 3.03
N TYR A 52 -4.68 -8.96 3.22
CA TYR A 52 -3.54 -8.77 4.10
C TYR A 52 -4.01 -8.09 5.38
N VAL A 53 -3.71 -8.68 6.54
CA VAL A 53 -3.96 -8.06 7.84
C VAL A 53 -2.61 -7.67 8.41
N PRO A 54 -2.38 -6.37 8.74
CA PRO A 54 -1.15 -5.96 9.40
C PRO A 54 -0.93 -6.75 10.70
N THR A 55 0.31 -6.90 11.12
CA THR A 55 0.64 -7.57 12.39
C THR A 55 0.71 -6.60 13.56
N ALA A 56 0.89 -5.31 13.27
CA ALA A 56 1.00 -4.23 14.25
C ALA A 56 0.52 -2.90 13.62
N PHE A 57 0.18 -1.96 14.50
CA PHE A 57 -0.18 -0.58 14.17
C PHE A 57 0.22 0.32 15.35
N THR A 58 0.28 1.63 15.15
CA THR A 58 0.73 2.61 16.16
C THR A 58 -0.27 3.75 16.20
N PRO A 59 -1.34 3.65 17.01
CA PRO A 59 -2.36 4.69 17.08
C PRO A 59 -1.88 5.88 17.92
N ASN A 60 -0.99 6.69 17.37
CA ASN A 60 -0.37 7.84 18.03
C ASN A 60 -0.66 9.18 17.31
N THR A 61 -1.46 9.15 16.24
CA THR A 61 -1.88 10.31 15.43
C THR A 61 -0.74 10.99 14.67
N ASP A 62 0.34 10.26 14.33
CA ASP A 62 1.41 10.79 13.48
C ASP A 62 1.16 10.62 11.97
N GLY A 63 0.03 9.99 11.60
CA GLY A 63 -0.36 9.67 10.23
C GLY A 63 0.21 8.36 9.72
N LEU A 64 1.00 7.63 10.52
CA LEU A 64 1.70 6.41 10.14
C LEU A 64 1.15 5.20 10.91
N ASN A 65 0.44 4.34 10.19
CA ASN A 65 -0.15 3.11 10.76
C ASN A 65 -1.07 3.37 11.96
N ASP A 66 -1.82 4.47 11.97
CA ASP A 66 -2.77 4.80 13.05
C ASP A 66 -4.02 3.91 13.05
N ILE A 67 -4.39 3.37 11.89
CA ILE A 67 -5.63 2.62 11.69
C ILE A 67 -5.33 1.17 11.33
N PHE A 68 -5.76 0.27 12.19
CA PHE A 68 -5.70 -1.17 11.98
C PHE A 68 -6.92 -1.65 11.17
N ARG A 69 -6.67 -2.17 9.96
CA ARG A 69 -7.72 -2.75 9.11
C ARG A 69 -7.17 -3.78 8.14
N PRO A 70 -8.03 -4.69 7.64
CA PRO A 70 -7.70 -5.52 6.49
C PRO A 70 -7.41 -4.65 5.25
N ILE A 71 -6.33 -5.00 4.55
CA ILE A 71 -5.99 -4.48 3.24
C ILE A 71 -6.43 -5.52 2.22
N THR A 72 -7.43 -5.17 1.44
CA THR A 72 -8.01 -6.04 0.43
C THR A 72 -7.46 -5.73 -0.95
N ILE A 73 -7.03 -6.76 -1.68
CA ILE A 73 -6.58 -6.65 -3.07
C ILE A 73 -7.56 -7.44 -3.93
N GLY A 74 -8.13 -6.81 -4.95
CA GLY A 74 -9.08 -7.48 -5.87
C GLY A 74 -10.43 -7.87 -5.24
N ILE A 75 -10.73 -7.43 -4.01
CA ILE A 75 -12.00 -7.69 -3.31
C ILE A 75 -12.80 -6.39 -3.24
N SER A 76 -14.06 -6.47 -3.66
CA SER A 76 -14.97 -5.32 -3.78
C SER A 76 -15.67 -4.92 -2.49
N GLY A 77 -15.66 -5.77 -1.47
CA GLY A 77 -16.28 -5.48 -0.17
C GLY A 77 -15.92 -6.48 0.92
N LEU A 78 -16.11 -6.06 2.16
CA LEU A 78 -15.95 -6.88 3.37
C LEU A 78 -17.26 -6.83 4.17
N LYS A 79 -17.78 -7.99 4.59
CA LYS A 79 -19.04 -8.05 5.36
C LYS A 79 -18.89 -7.49 6.78
N TYR A 80 -17.79 -7.84 7.43
CA TYR A 80 -17.43 -7.36 8.76
C TYR A 80 -15.93 -7.53 9.01
N PHE A 81 -15.43 -6.74 9.95
CA PHE A 81 -14.11 -6.88 10.54
C PHE A 81 -14.23 -6.77 12.05
N CYS A 82 -13.68 -7.75 12.77
CA CYS A 82 -13.70 -7.80 14.23
C CYS A 82 -12.28 -7.93 14.78
N GLY A 83 -11.99 -7.18 15.83
CA GLY A 83 -10.78 -7.29 16.63
C GLY A 83 -11.10 -7.89 18.00
N PHE A 84 -10.35 -8.91 18.42
CA PHE A 84 -10.53 -9.57 19.70
C PHE A 84 -9.31 -9.38 20.59
N SER A 85 -9.54 -9.30 21.91
CA SER A 85 -8.47 -9.36 22.89
C SER A 85 -7.87 -10.77 22.94
N ARG A 86 -6.71 -10.92 23.58
CA ARG A 86 -6.07 -12.23 23.82
C ARG A 86 -6.93 -13.20 24.63
N TYR A 87 -7.96 -12.70 25.30
CA TYR A 87 -8.91 -13.50 26.08
C TYR A 87 -10.20 -13.81 25.31
N GLY A 88 -10.29 -13.41 24.04
CA GLY A 88 -11.46 -13.64 23.19
C GLY A 88 -12.58 -12.61 23.34
N GLU A 89 -12.36 -11.53 24.07
CA GLU A 89 -13.32 -10.43 24.19
C GLU A 89 -13.35 -9.60 22.91
N LEU A 90 -14.54 -9.25 22.42
CA LEU A 90 -14.69 -8.37 21.26
C LEU A 90 -14.29 -6.94 21.66
N MET A 91 -13.24 -6.42 21.03
CA MET A 91 -12.73 -5.07 21.27
C MET A 91 -13.23 -4.08 20.23
N TYR A 92 -13.45 -4.54 19.00
CA TYR A 92 -13.84 -3.70 17.88
C TYR A 92 -14.64 -4.50 16.86
N GLU A 93 -15.66 -3.88 16.27
CA GLU A 93 -16.42 -4.42 15.14
C GLU A 93 -16.80 -3.30 14.17
N THR A 94 -16.73 -3.61 12.87
CA THR A 94 -17.28 -2.76 11.81
C THR A 94 -17.85 -3.60 10.69
N HIS A 95 -18.93 -3.11 10.07
CA HIS A 95 -19.48 -3.62 8.81
C HIS A 95 -19.17 -2.71 7.62
N GLU A 96 -18.48 -1.59 7.85
CA GLU A 96 -18.15 -0.61 6.83
C GLU A 96 -16.84 -0.99 6.13
N PHE A 97 -16.89 -1.13 4.81
CA PHE A 97 -15.71 -1.46 4.00
C PHE A 97 -14.65 -0.34 4.10
N LYS A 98 -13.39 -0.74 4.30
CA LYS A 98 -12.21 0.13 4.51
C LYS A 98 -12.19 0.94 5.82
N LYS A 99 -13.21 0.84 6.68
CA LYS A 99 -13.13 1.34 8.06
C LYS A 99 -12.20 0.45 8.89
N GLY A 100 -11.55 1.03 9.89
CA GLY A 100 -10.57 0.33 10.73
C GLY A 100 -10.59 0.82 12.17
N TRP A 101 -9.87 0.08 13.00
CA TRP A 101 -9.75 0.34 14.43
C TRP A 101 -8.57 1.27 14.71
N ASP A 102 -8.79 2.30 15.52
CA ASP A 102 -7.77 3.25 15.97
C ASP A 102 -7.23 2.92 17.38
N GLY A 103 -7.57 1.74 17.93
CA GLY A 103 -7.13 1.35 19.26
C GLY A 103 -8.03 1.83 20.41
N SER A 104 -9.14 2.52 20.12
CA SER A 104 -10.14 2.95 21.11
C SER A 104 -11.46 2.19 21.07
#